data_AF-A0A1Z9TUH1-F1
#
_entry.id   AF-A0A1Z9TUH1-F1
#
_cell.length_a   1.000
_cell.length_b   1.000
_cell.length_c   1.000
_cell.angle_alpha   90.00
_cell.angle_beta   90.00
_cell.angle_gamma   90.00
#
_symmetry.space_group_name_H-M   'P 1'
#
loop_
_entity.id
_entity.type
_entity.pdbx_description
1 polymer ?
#
loop_
_entity_poly.entity_id
_entity_poly.type
_entity_poly.pdbx_seq_one_letter_code
_entity_poly.pdbx_strand_id
1 'polypeptide(L)'
;MKVIKDTKSGINQNETIVEQMEREWPEMTTEFKKLQKEQYELFCHKQHDYGPGNISVGSPLKTEEDIKLSLTGLWFRMNDKIQRLKTLLMSGKTNAVEGEPMEDAYLDVSNYGIMATIVKRGMWGK
;
A
#
# COMPACT_ATOMS: atom_id res chain seq x y z
N MET A 1 -16.95 -48.72 16.90
CA MET A 1 -16.57 -47.46 17.57
C MET A 1 -15.18 -47.08 17.07
N LYS A 2 -15.04 -46.06 16.22
CA LYS A 2 -13.74 -45.45 15.92
C LYS A 2 -13.77 -44.06 16.54
N VAL A 3 -13.05 -43.92 17.66
CA VAL A 3 -12.82 -42.63 18.30
C VAL A 3 -11.87 -41.87 17.37
N ILE A 4 -12.38 -40.87 16.67
CA ILE A 4 -11.55 -39.90 15.96
C ILE A 4 -10.84 -39.11 17.06
N LYS A 5 -9.52 -39.30 17.17
CA LYS A 5 -8.69 -38.46 18.05
C LYS A 5 -8.64 -37.08 17.42
N ASP A 6 -9.17 -36.10 18.13
CA ASP A 6 -8.97 -34.70 17.81
C ASP A 6 -7.48 -34.43 17.64
N THR A 7 -7.08 -34.05 16.43
CA THR A 7 -5.76 -33.53 16.15
C THR A 7 -5.64 -32.23 16.95
N LYS A 8 -4.95 -32.28 18.09
CA LYS A 8 -4.58 -31.08 18.85
C LYS A 8 -3.82 -30.17 17.89
N SER A 9 -4.48 -29.12 17.39
CA SER A 9 -3.78 -28.03 16.73
C SER A 9 -2.80 -27.47 17.76
N GLY A 10 -1.51 -27.48 17.42
CA GLY A 10 -0.45 -26.97 18.27
C GLY A 10 -0.48 -25.44 18.34
N ILE A 11 -1.62 -24.86 18.68
CA ILE A 11 -1.73 -23.43 18.97
C ILE A 11 -1.05 -23.23 20.31
N ASN A 12 0.16 -22.69 20.27
CA ASN A 12 0.88 -22.25 21.44
C ASN A 12 0.07 -21.07 22.02
N GLN A 13 -0.60 -21.26 23.16
CA GLN A 13 -1.58 -20.29 23.69
C GLN A 13 -1.01 -18.89 24.02
N ASN A 14 0.31 -18.71 23.87
CA ASN A 14 1.03 -17.46 24.10
C ASN A 14 1.54 -16.77 22.81
N GLU A 15 1.27 -17.33 21.62
CA GLU A 15 1.68 -16.75 20.34
C GLU A 15 0.64 -15.72 19.85
N THR A 16 1.09 -14.54 19.47
CA THR A 16 0.25 -13.54 18.79
C THR A 16 -0.06 -13.98 17.36
N ILE A 17 -1.14 -13.46 16.76
CA ILE A 17 -1.47 -13.76 15.35
C ILE A 17 -0.33 -13.39 14.40
N VAL A 18 0.40 -12.29 14.67
CA VAL A 18 1.54 -11.88 13.84
C VAL A 18 2.66 -12.91 13.91
N GLU A 19 3.04 -13.34 15.12
CA GLU A 19 4.07 -14.37 15.31
C GLU A 19 3.66 -15.69 14.63
N GLN A 20 2.38 -16.07 14.74
CA GLN A 20 1.85 -17.24 14.04
C GLN A 20 2.02 -17.12 12.52
N MET A 21 1.64 -15.98 11.92
CA MET A 21 1.77 -15.78 10.47
C MET A 21 3.23 -15.79 10.02
N GLU A 22 4.14 -15.21 10.81
CA GLU A 22 5.57 -15.18 10.52
C GLU A 22 6.20 -16.57 10.62
N ARG A 23 5.75 -17.40 11.56
CA ARG A 23 6.19 -18.79 11.70
C ARG A 23 5.64 -19.68 10.58
N GLU A 24 4.38 -19.51 10.20
CA GLU A 24 3.70 -20.35 9.20
C GLU A 24 4.05 -19.96 7.75
N TRP A 25 4.28 -18.67 7.47
CA TRP A 25 4.64 -18.15 6.15
C TRP A 25 5.84 -17.17 6.23
N PRO A 26 7.04 -17.65 6.60
CA PRO A 26 8.20 -16.80 6.85
C PRO A 26 8.69 -16.04 5.61
N GLU A 27 8.68 -16.67 4.44
CA GLU A 27 9.10 -16.03 3.19
C GLU A 27 8.16 -14.89 2.79
N MET A 28 6.85 -15.15 2.80
CA MET A 28 5.83 -14.15 2.45
C MET A 28 5.86 -12.95 3.40
N THR A 29 5.95 -13.18 4.70
CA THR A 29 5.95 -12.10 5.70
C THR A 29 7.26 -11.32 5.68
N THR A 30 8.39 -11.97 5.42
CA THR A 30 9.68 -11.30 5.24
C THR A 30 9.67 -10.42 3.98
N GLU A 31 9.18 -10.93 2.86
CA GLU A 31 9.08 -10.15 1.63
C GLU A 31 8.11 -8.97 1.79
N PHE A 32 6.98 -9.17 2.48
CA PHE A 32 6.04 -8.08 2.77
C PHE A 32 6.70 -6.96 3.60
N LYS A 33 7.47 -7.30 4.64
CA LYS A 33 8.23 -6.32 5.44
C LYS A 33 9.26 -5.57 4.58
N LYS A 34 9.96 -6.29 3.70
CA LYS A 34 10.92 -5.68 2.77
C LYS A 34 10.26 -4.69 1.82
N LEU A 35 9.15 -5.08 1.19
CA LEU A 35 8.37 -4.20 0.29
C LEU A 35 7.82 -2.97 1.02
N GLN A 36 7.41 -3.09 2.29
CA GLN A 36 7.01 -1.92 3.09
C GLN A 36 8.17 -0.94 3.29
N LYS A 37 9.37 -1.45 3.56
CA LYS A 37 10.57 -0.62 3.73
C LYS A 37 10.92 0.11 2.42
N GLU A 38 10.93 -0.59 1.30
CA GLU A 38 11.19 -0.01 -0.02
C GLU A 38 10.15 1.05 -0.39
N GLN A 39 8.87 0.82 -0.11
CA GLN A 39 7.81 1.81 -0.32
C GLN A 39 8.00 3.07 0.52
N TYR A 40 8.42 2.92 1.77
CA TYR A 40 8.71 4.04 2.66
C TYR A 40 9.91 4.87 2.15
N GLU A 41 10.99 4.20 1.74
CA GLU A 41 12.16 4.88 1.16
C GLU A 41 11.78 5.61 -0.14
N LEU A 42 11.02 4.97 -1.03
CA LEU A 42 10.49 5.59 -2.25
C LEU A 42 9.59 6.79 -1.95
N PHE A 43 8.72 6.68 -0.93
CA PHE A 43 7.91 7.79 -0.45
C PHE A 43 8.80 8.97 -0.01
N CYS A 44 9.84 8.71 0.78
CA CYS A 44 10.76 9.76 1.24
C CYS A 44 11.49 10.45 0.07
N HIS A 45 11.97 9.69 -0.92
CA HIS A 45 12.60 10.26 -2.12
C HIS A 45 11.64 11.16 -2.90
N LYS A 46 10.43 10.67 -3.20
CA LYS A 46 9.40 11.47 -3.90
C LYS A 46 9.00 12.71 -3.09
N GLN A 47 8.87 12.56 -1.77
CA GLN A 47 8.49 13.66 -0.89
C GLN A 47 9.59 14.73 -0.82
N HIS A 48 10.86 14.34 -0.84
CA HIS A 48 11.99 15.27 -0.95
C HIS A 48 11.93 16.06 -2.27
N ASP A 49 11.64 15.39 -3.38
CA ASP A 49 11.68 16.01 -4.70
C ASP A 49 10.49 16.92 -4.99
N TYR A 50 9.28 16.55 -4.55
CA TYR A 50 8.04 17.27 -4.86
C TYR A 50 7.47 18.10 -3.70
N GLY A 51 7.88 17.80 -2.46
CA GLY A 51 7.31 18.39 -1.26
C GLY A 51 5.84 18.03 -1.00
N PRO A 52 5.29 18.46 0.14
CA PRO A 52 3.91 18.13 0.53
C PRO A 52 2.84 18.81 -0.36
N GLY A 53 3.19 19.90 -1.05
CA GLY A 53 2.27 20.67 -1.89
C GLY A 53 1.65 19.87 -3.05
N ASN A 54 2.35 18.84 -3.53
CA ASN A 54 1.89 17.99 -4.64
C ASN A 54 0.58 17.23 -4.32
N ILE A 55 0.43 16.78 -3.07
CA ILE A 55 -0.78 16.07 -2.63
C ILE A 55 -1.83 17.03 -2.09
N SER A 56 -1.43 18.13 -1.44
CA SER A 56 -2.39 19.12 -0.94
C SER A 56 -3.02 19.98 -2.05
N VAL A 57 -2.56 19.82 -3.30
CA VAL A 57 -3.00 20.61 -4.45
C VAL A 57 -2.82 22.12 -4.18
N GLY A 58 -1.74 22.48 -3.48
CA GLY A 58 -1.45 23.86 -3.08
C GLY A 58 -2.30 24.42 -1.93
N SER A 59 -3.24 23.63 -1.39
CA SER A 59 -4.06 24.05 -0.23
C SER A 59 -3.29 23.90 1.10
N PRO A 60 -3.68 24.67 2.14
CA PRO A 60 -3.09 24.56 3.47
C PRO A 60 -3.63 23.38 4.30
N LEU A 61 -4.57 22.57 3.76
CA LEU A 61 -5.21 21.45 4.45
C LEU A 61 -5.85 21.85 5.80
N LYS A 62 -6.53 23.00 5.84
CA LYS A 62 -7.15 23.54 7.07
C LYS A 62 -8.64 23.28 7.13
N THR A 63 -9.30 23.18 5.98
CA THR A 63 -10.75 22.99 5.89
C THR A 63 -11.09 21.56 5.47
N GLU A 64 -12.36 21.18 5.66
CA GLU A 64 -12.85 19.90 5.18
C GLU A 64 -12.83 19.83 3.64
N GLU A 65 -13.05 20.96 2.96
CA GLU A 65 -12.96 21.08 1.51
C GLU A 65 -11.53 20.82 1.00
N ASP A 66 -10.51 21.37 1.67
CA ASP A 66 -9.10 21.15 1.30
C ASP A 66 -8.73 19.67 1.40
N ILE A 67 -9.15 19.03 2.51
CA ILE A 67 -8.94 17.59 2.75
C ILE A 67 -9.66 16.78 1.68
N LYS A 68 -10.93 17.10 1.38
CA LYS A 68 -11.72 16.42 0.36
C LYS A 68 -11.11 16.56 -1.02
N LEU A 69 -10.61 17.74 -1.38
CA LEU A 69 -9.93 17.99 -2.65
C LEU A 69 -8.68 17.09 -2.78
N SER A 70 -7.86 17.05 -1.73
CA SER A 70 -6.62 16.27 -1.72
C SER A 70 -6.88 14.76 -1.79
N LEU A 71 -7.86 14.26 -1.05
CA LEU A 71 -8.31 12.86 -1.12
C LEU A 71 -8.89 12.52 -2.49
N THR A 72 -9.64 13.44 -3.11
CA THR A 72 -10.16 13.27 -4.47
C THR A 72 -9.02 13.21 -5.49
N GLY A 73 -8.00 14.05 -5.35
CA GLY A 73 -6.81 14.01 -6.20
C GLY A 73 -6.01 12.72 -6.07
N LEU A 74 -5.86 12.18 -4.85
CA LEU A 74 -5.26 10.85 -4.63
C LEU A 74 -6.11 9.74 -5.26
N TRP A 75 -7.44 9.82 -5.14
CA TRP A 75 -8.35 8.86 -5.77
C TRP A 75 -8.22 8.85 -7.30
N PHE A 76 -8.13 10.01 -7.95
CA PHE A 76 -7.89 10.07 -9.40
C PHE A 76 -6.56 9.42 -9.80
N ARG A 77 -5.48 9.68 -9.04
CA ARG A 77 -4.17 9.06 -9.28
C ARG A 77 -4.18 7.54 -9.10
N MET A 78 -4.89 7.04 -8.08
CA MET A 78 -5.08 5.60 -7.91
C MET A 78 -5.86 5.00 -9.08
N ASN A 79 -6.93 5.66 -9.55
CA ASN A 79 -7.70 5.16 -10.68
C ASN A 79 -6.89 5.08 -11.96
N ASP A 80 -6.04 6.08 -12.25
CA ASP A 80 -5.14 6.05 -13.40
C ASP A 80 -4.24 4.80 -13.38
N LYS A 81 -3.57 4.56 -12.24
CA LYS A 81 -2.72 3.37 -12.06
C LYS A 81 -3.52 2.06 -12.12
N ILE A 82 -4.74 2.01 -11.59
CA ILE A 82 -5.62 0.84 -11.68
C ILE A 82 -6.06 0.57 -13.13
N GLN A 83 -6.42 1.58 -13.91
CA GLN A 83 -6.78 1.39 -15.32
C GLN A 83 -5.59 0.90 -16.14
N ARG A 84 -4.38 1.38 -15.81
CA ARG A 84 -3.14 0.87 -16.39
C ARG A 84 -2.90 -0.61 -16.05
N LEU A 85 -3.02 -0.98 -14.77
CA LEU A 85 -2.92 -2.37 -14.32
C LEU A 85 -3.93 -3.28 -15.03
N LYS A 86 -5.19 -2.84 -15.14
CA LYS A 86 -6.23 -3.55 -15.89
C LYS A 86 -5.81 -3.79 -17.34
N THR A 87 -5.28 -2.78 -18.01
CA THR A 87 -4.83 -2.88 -19.41
C THR A 87 -3.69 -3.89 -19.57
N LEU A 88 -2.71 -3.85 -18.67
CA LEU A 88 -1.61 -4.81 -18.62
C LEU A 88 -2.12 -6.25 -18.45
N LEU A 89 -2.93 -6.48 -17.42
CA LEU A 89 -3.49 -7.81 -17.10
C LEU A 89 -4.35 -8.37 -18.23
N MET A 90 -5.21 -7.54 -18.83
CA MET A 90 -6.12 -7.98 -19.90
C MET A 90 -5.43 -8.20 -21.25
N SER A 91 -4.31 -7.51 -21.51
CA SER A 91 -3.56 -7.67 -22.76
C SER A 91 -2.59 -8.85 -22.75
N GLY A 92 -2.38 -9.49 -21.60
CA GLY A 92 -1.37 -10.54 -21.41
C GLY A 92 0.07 -10.04 -21.59
N LYS A 93 0.27 -8.72 -21.65
CA LYS A 93 1.59 -8.09 -21.78
C LYS A 93 2.15 -7.81 -20.39
N THR A 94 3.44 -8.06 -20.20
CA THR A 94 4.15 -7.72 -18.97
C THR A 94 4.38 -6.21 -18.83
N ASN A 95 4.38 -5.46 -19.95
CA ASN A 95 4.60 -4.00 -19.99
C ASN A 95 3.62 -3.31 -20.97
N ALA A 96 3.07 -2.16 -20.57
CA ALA A 96 2.15 -1.32 -21.35
C ALA A 96 2.83 -0.02 -21.80
N VAL A 97 3.88 0.38 -21.08
CA VAL A 97 4.79 1.49 -21.36
C VAL A 97 6.19 0.99 -21.04
N GLU A 98 7.17 1.30 -21.89
CA GLU A 98 8.56 0.93 -21.69
C GLU A 98 9.10 1.59 -20.41
N GLY A 99 9.65 0.80 -19.48
CA GLY A 99 10.30 1.31 -18.27
C GLY A 99 9.43 1.49 -17.01
N GLU A 100 8.15 1.15 -17.04
CA GLU A 100 7.29 1.12 -15.83
C GLU A 100 6.59 -0.24 -15.71
N PRO A 101 7.17 -1.19 -14.96
CA PRO A 101 6.60 -2.52 -14.72
C PRO A 101 5.27 -2.46 -13.95
N MET A 102 4.54 -3.58 -13.96
CA MET A 102 3.25 -3.72 -13.26
C MET A 102 3.39 -3.48 -11.75
N GLU A 103 4.51 -3.93 -11.20
CA GLU A 103 4.91 -3.82 -9.80
C GLU A 103 4.93 -2.36 -9.33
N ASP A 104 5.46 -1.44 -10.15
CA ASP A 104 5.51 -0.01 -9.83
C ASP A 104 4.10 0.58 -9.65
N ALA A 105 3.14 0.12 -10.46
CA ALA A 105 1.76 0.58 -10.33
C ALA A 105 1.09 0.06 -9.05
N TYR A 106 1.40 -1.17 -8.60
CA TYR A 106 0.94 -1.66 -7.29
C TYR A 106 1.57 -0.87 -6.13
N LEU A 107 2.86 -0.58 -6.21
CA LEU A 107 3.57 0.21 -5.19
C LEU A 107 3.03 1.64 -5.13
N ASP A 108 2.77 2.28 -6.27
CA ASP A 108 2.16 3.62 -6.33
C ASP A 108 0.78 3.64 -5.68
N VAL A 109 -0.10 2.67 -6.01
CA VAL A 109 -1.45 2.58 -5.43
C VAL A 109 -1.38 2.39 -3.91
N SER A 110 -0.49 1.53 -3.42
CA SER A 110 -0.28 1.31 -1.99
C SER A 110 0.21 2.58 -1.30
N ASN A 111 1.21 3.27 -1.86
CA ASN A 111 1.72 4.53 -1.33
C ASN A 111 0.62 5.62 -1.31
N TYR A 112 -0.21 5.73 -2.35
CA TYR A 112 -1.33 6.66 -2.36
C TYR A 112 -2.35 6.37 -1.25
N GLY A 113 -2.60 5.11 -0.92
CA GLY A 113 -3.44 4.72 0.21
C GLY A 113 -2.89 5.19 1.57
N ILE A 114 -1.57 5.05 1.76
CA ILE A 114 -0.89 5.56 2.96
C ILE A 114 -0.97 7.10 3.03
N MET A 115 -0.66 7.79 1.92
CA MET A 115 -0.77 9.25 1.84
C MET A 115 -2.18 9.74 2.16
N ALA A 116 -3.22 9.09 1.62
CA ALA A 116 -4.61 9.43 1.90
C ALA A 116 -4.95 9.30 3.39
N THR A 117 -4.42 8.27 4.06
CA THR A 117 -4.59 8.08 5.50
C THR A 117 -3.90 9.18 6.31
N ILE A 118 -2.69 9.60 5.91
CA ILE A 118 -1.95 10.69 6.54
C ILE A 118 -2.70 12.03 6.39
N VAL A 119 -3.22 12.32 5.18
CA VAL A 119 -4.07 13.49 4.91
C VAL A 119 -5.31 13.47 5.78
N LYS A 120 -6.02 12.34 5.85
CA LYS A 120 -7.24 12.21 6.67
C LYS A 120 -6.98 12.37 8.16
N ARG A 121 -5.80 11.96 8.64
CA ARG A 121 -5.33 12.19 10.02
C ARG A 121 -4.85 13.62 10.27
N GLY A 122 -4.81 14.47 9.24
CA GLY A 122 -4.34 15.85 9.35
C GLY A 122 -2.86 15.95 9.68
N MET A 123 -2.05 14.96 9.31
CA MET A 123 -0.60 14.94 9.59
C MET A 123 0.25 15.26 8.36
N TRP A 124 -0.38 15.45 7.20
CA TRP A 124 0.33 15.68 5.95
C TRP A 124 1.09 17.01 5.96
N GLY A 125 2.40 16.97 5.75
CA GLY A 125 3.27 18.15 5.67
C GLY A 125 3.52 18.87 7.00
N LYS A 126 3.29 18.21 8.14
CA LYS A 126 3.54 18.74 9.50
C LYS A 126 4.82 18.22 10.12
#